data_AF-A0AAJ0EBJ9-F1
#
_entry.id   AF-A0AAJ0EBJ9-F1
#
_cell.length_a   1.000
_cell.length_b   1.000
_cell.length_c   1.000
_cell.angle_alpha   90.00
_cell.angle_beta   90.00
_cell.angle_gamma   90.00
#
_symmetry.space_group_name_H-M   'P 1'
#
loop_
_entity.id
_entity.type
_entity.pdbx_description
1 polymer ?
#
loop_
_entity_poly.entity_id
_entity_poly.type
_entity_poly.pdbx_seq_one_letter_code
_entity_poly.pdbx_strand_id
1 'polypeptide(L)'
;MATQTTTTTVGQLKVSAQDRPFFTLDELIKRRALELGDAPLLGYPNEGLLDFEKHSARAVDRYVDVAVQKLQHLGLSSDSQSDNAPVIGILAHSGLNVVITIMALSRLGYAVFLLSARLQSPGIARLCELADCGAMLTTSSFHPVLAEVQEKRKLDILPLLSHSDYYGKDAPVFSRAYDPERESTKIAAIIHSSGSTGLPKPIYLTHKSCIGAFSVHMNMRAFIKPIYYGNYSLPLTRQSLVQMINCVKPEIFHVVPYVVKLLAETDEGIRAWASVKLVLFGCSSCPDDLGDRLVKNGVYLVGNYGSAGAPAKVLRTGQLVGDSKVGEWNTTEGIPLMIQTAVTLGALPNLDEEMTWLPVDHAATAILELVNAYTTPQPSERDTDPDLVYHILNPTRFHWTRDMLPSLAKAGLQFESLPTAQWMDKLRKSERDPKKNPPIKLLDWFESKYGRTASANKGVLAYMTEKTENDSPTLRGLSDVTDVEFITKLVERLKARWAAEGA
;
A
#
# COMPACT_ATOMS: atom_id res chain seq x y z
N MET A 1 -45.40 0.66 33.55
CA MET A 1 -45.44 1.19 32.16
C MET A 1 -44.06 1.03 31.56
N ALA A 2 -43.87 -0.01 30.74
CA ALA A 2 -42.62 -0.27 30.06
C ALA A 2 -42.57 0.58 28.79
N THR A 3 -41.62 1.50 28.71
CA THR A 3 -41.30 2.27 27.52
C THR A 3 -40.64 1.34 26.50
N GLN A 4 -41.37 1.03 25.42
CA GLN A 4 -40.86 0.26 24.29
C GLN A 4 -39.75 1.06 23.59
N THR A 5 -38.53 0.52 23.64
CA THR A 5 -37.40 0.98 22.84
C THR A 5 -37.63 0.53 21.39
N THR A 6 -38.03 1.47 20.53
CA THR A 6 -38.15 1.25 19.08
C THR A 6 -36.76 0.94 18.52
N THR A 7 -36.54 -0.32 18.17
CA THR A 7 -35.36 -0.74 17.43
C THR A 7 -35.59 -0.35 15.97
N THR A 8 -34.99 0.75 15.52
CA THR A 8 -35.05 1.17 14.12
C THR A 8 -34.22 0.20 13.30
N THR A 9 -34.87 -0.81 12.74
CA THR A 9 -34.31 -1.69 11.71
C THR A 9 -33.88 -0.79 10.55
N VAL A 10 -32.59 -0.79 10.21
CA VAL A 10 -32.08 -0.13 9.00
C VAL A 10 -32.84 -0.75 7.83
N GLY A 11 -33.73 0.02 7.21
CA GLY A 11 -34.55 -0.44 6.09
C GLY A 11 -33.66 -0.99 4.99
N GLN A 12 -34.09 -2.08 4.35
CA GLN A 12 -33.48 -2.56 3.11
C GLN A 12 -33.32 -1.37 2.16
N LEU A 13 -32.07 -1.10 1.76
CA LEU A 13 -31.70 -0.08 0.79
C LEU A 13 -32.64 -0.19 -0.41
N LYS A 14 -33.43 0.85 -0.69
CA LYS A 14 -34.04 1.01 -2.01
C LYS A 14 -32.90 1.39 -2.96
N VAL A 15 -32.21 0.38 -3.50
CA VAL A 15 -31.24 0.55 -4.57
C VAL A 15 -31.96 1.30 -5.70
N SER A 16 -31.50 2.51 -6.02
CA SER A 16 -32.10 3.27 -7.11
C SER A 16 -31.87 2.52 -8.42
N ALA A 17 -32.83 2.56 -9.34
CA ALA A 17 -32.88 1.83 -10.63
C ALA A 17 -31.81 2.24 -11.68
N GLN A 18 -30.57 2.51 -11.27
CA GLN A 18 -29.45 2.77 -12.17
C GLN A 18 -28.28 1.87 -11.76
N ASP A 19 -28.20 0.69 -12.37
CA ASP A 19 -27.05 -0.23 -12.36
C ASP A 19 -25.83 0.36 -13.10
N ARG A 20 -25.52 1.65 -12.87
CA ARG A 20 -24.37 2.32 -13.46
C ARG A 20 -23.22 2.35 -12.45
N PRO A 21 -21.97 2.06 -12.87
CA PRO A 21 -20.80 2.12 -11.99
C PRO A 21 -20.56 3.54 -11.46
N PHE A 22 -19.88 3.65 -10.32
CA PHE A 22 -19.40 4.92 -9.78
C PHE A 22 -18.13 5.36 -10.52
N PHE A 23 -18.12 6.57 -11.06
CA PHE A 23 -16.94 7.12 -11.72
C PHE A 23 -16.15 8.07 -10.83
N THR A 24 -16.84 8.81 -9.95
CA THR A 24 -16.21 9.78 -9.05
C THR A 24 -16.61 9.57 -7.58
N LEU A 25 -15.80 10.11 -6.67
CA LEU A 25 -16.11 10.06 -5.23
C LEU A 25 -17.35 10.89 -4.90
N ASP A 26 -17.61 11.98 -5.63
CA ASP A 26 -18.83 12.78 -5.46
C ASP A 26 -20.09 12.00 -5.87
N GLU A 27 -20.05 11.24 -6.98
CA GLU A 27 -21.17 10.38 -7.39
C GLU A 27 -21.50 9.33 -6.32
N LEU A 28 -20.47 8.72 -5.73
CA LEU A 28 -20.63 7.80 -4.62
C LEU A 28 -21.33 8.48 -3.44
N ILE A 29 -20.85 9.64 -3.00
CA ILE A 29 -21.43 10.38 -1.86
C ILE A 29 -22.90 10.73 -2.14
N LYS A 30 -23.19 11.31 -3.31
CA LYS A 30 -24.55 11.69 -3.72
C LYS A 30 -25.49 10.49 -3.78
N ARG A 31 -25.04 9.36 -4.35
CA ARG A 31 -25.86 8.14 -4.40
C ARG A 31 -26.15 7.62 -2.99
N ARG A 32 -25.16 7.64 -2.09
CA ARG A 32 -25.36 7.20 -0.69
C ARG A 32 -26.29 8.15 0.07
N ALA A 33 -26.20 9.46 -0.17
CA ALA A 33 -27.16 10.42 0.36
C ALA A 33 -28.61 10.14 -0.11
N LEU A 34 -28.79 9.82 -1.39
CA LEU A 34 -30.08 9.44 -1.96
C LEU A 34 -30.63 8.14 -1.34
N GLU A 35 -29.79 7.11 -1.23
CA GLU A 35 -30.18 5.78 -0.75
C GLU A 35 -30.44 5.71 0.75
N LEU A 36 -29.62 6.39 1.55
CA LEU A 36 -29.69 6.38 3.01
C LEU A 36 -30.63 7.46 3.56
N GLY A 37 -30.84 8.56 2.81
CA GLY A 37 -31.70 9.67 3.22
C GLY A 37 -31.32 10.22 4.59
N ASP A 38 -32.25 10.11 5.54
CA ASP A 38 -32.09 10.66 6.89
C ASP A 38 -31.41 9.70 7.88
N ALA A 39 -30.93 8.54 7.40
CA ALA A 39 -30.11 7.65 8.21
C ALA A 39 -28.75 8.32 8.57
N PRO A 40 -28.26 8.14 9.81
CA PRO A 40 -26.95 8.67 10.21
C PRO A 40 -25.83 8.15 9.33
N LEU A 41 -25.00 9.05 8.82
CA LEU A 41 -23.80 8.73 8.05
C LEU A 41 -22.52 9.10 8.81
N LEU A 42 -22.51 10.25 9.48
CA LEU A 42 -21.37 10.72 10.25
C LEU A 42 -21.78 11.01 11.69
N GLY A 43 -20.91 10.68 12.63
CA GLY A 43 -20.97 11.11 14.02
C GLY A 43 -19.71 11.87 14.39
N TYR A 44 -19.85 13.09 14.91
CA TYR A 44 -18.70 13.90 15.32
C TYR A 44 -18.99 14.58 16.67
N PRO A 45 -18.06 14.55 17.64
CA PRO A 45 -18.24 15.24 18.92
C PRO A 45 -18.15 16.75 18.74
N ASN A 46 -19.07 17.52 19.36
CA ASN A 46 -19.10 18.97 19.20
C ASN A 46 -17.89 19.66 19.86
N GLU A 47 -17.80 19.64 21.19
CA GLU A 47 -16.69 20.22 21.95
C GLU A 47 -15.99 19.19 22.84
N GLY A 48 -16.75 18.26 23.41
CA GLY A 48 -16.29 17.29 24.37
C GLY A 48 -15.80 15.97 23.75
N LEU A 49 -15.83 14.93 24.59
CA LEU A 49 -15.43 13.57 24.20
C LEU A 49 -16.62 12.71 23.74
N LEU A 50 -17.81 12.93 24.32
CA LEU A 50 -18.97 12.02 24.22
C LEU A 50 -20.23 12.71 23.66
N ASP A 51 -20.16 13.99 23.37
CA ASP A 51 -21.22 14.84 22.83
C ASP A 51 -21.33 14.71 21.30
N PHE A 52 -21.46 13.47 20.83
CA PHE A 52 -21.56 13.16 19.42
C PHE A 52 -22.84 13.73 18.81
N GLU A 53 -22.68 14.66 17.87
CA GLU A 53 -23.73 15.03 16.93
C GLU A 53 -23.75 14.03 15.77
N LYS A 54 -24.95 13.56 15.40
CA LYS A 54 -25.16 12.65 14.27
C LYS A 54 -25.69 13.42 13.08
N HIS A 55 -24.98 13.32 11.96
CA HIS A 55 -25.34 13.94 10.70
C HIS A 55 -25.83 12.87 9.72
N SER A 56 -27.03 13.06 9.18
CA SER A 56 -27.60 12.14 8.19
C SER A 56 -26.87 12.23 6.85
N ALA A 57 -26.99 11.20 6.02
CA ALA A 57 -26.39 11.20 4.69
C ALA A 57 -26.88 12.39 3.84
N ARG A 58 -28.19 12.69 3.91
CA ARG A 58 -28.80 13.87 3.27
C ARG A 58 -28.29 15.20 3.84
N ALA A 59 -28.08 15.29 5.15
CA ALA A 59 -27.55 16.50 5.76
C ALA A 59 -26.11 16.76 5.32
N VAL A 60 -25.28 15.70 5.31
CA VAL A 60 -23.89 15.77 4.82
C VAL A 60 -23.87 16.24 3.35
N ASP A 61 -24.70 15.68 2.48
CA ASP A 61 -24.77 16.10 1.07
C ASP A 61 -25.13 17.59 0.90
N ARG A 62 -26.06 18.10 1.71
CA ARG A 62 -26.39 19.54 1.76
C ARG A 62 -25.24 20.39 2.28
N TYR A 63 -24.54 19.95 3.33
CA TYR A 63 -23.36 20.65 3.84
C TYR A 63 -22.30 20.79 2.74
N VAL A 64 -22.14 19.76 1.91
CA VAL A 64 -21.22 19.78 0.78
C VAL A 64 -21.64 20.81 -0.28
N ASP A 65 -22.92 20.95 -0.60
CA ASP A 65 -23.39 22.01 -1.52
C ASP A 65 -23.14 23.42 -0.97
N VAL A 66 -23.42 23.65 0.32
CA VAL A 66 -23.13 24.93 0.97
C VAL A 66 -21.62 25.20 0.97
N ALA A 67 -20.81 24.19 1.28
CA ALA A 67 -19.36 24.27 1.25
C ALA A 67 -18.83 24.59 -0.15
N VAL A 68 -19.40 23.98 -1.21
CA VAL A 68 -19.06 24.32 -2.60
C VAL A 68 -19.33 25.80 -2.89
N GLN A 69 -20.52 26.31 -2.54
CA GLN A 69 -20.84 27.72 -2.73
C GLN A 69 -19.87 28.64 -1.99
N LYS A 70 -19.45 28.28 -0.77
CA LYS A 70 -18.47 29.04 0.01
C LYS A 70 -17.09 29.03 -0.64
N LEU A 71 -16.62 27.88 -1.10
CA LEU A 71 -15.35 27.74 -1.81
C LEU A 71 -15.34 28.54 -3.13
N GLN A 72 -16.46 28.58 -3.85
CA GLN A 72 -16.61 29.42 -5.04
C GLN A 72 -16.48 30.91 -4.72
N HIS A 73 -17.06 31.39 -3.61
CA HIS A 73 -16.86 32.77 -3.15
C HIS A 73 -15.41 33.09 -2.75
N LEU A 74 -14.63 32.07 -2.39
CA LEU A 74 -13.18 32.20 -2.15
C LEU A 74 -12.35 32.14 -3.45
N GLY A 75 -13.00 32.02 -4.61
CA GLY A 75 -12.36 32.04 -5.93
C GLY A 75 -12.07 30.67 -6.52
N LEU A 76 -12.54 29.56 -5.91
CA LEU A 76 -12.36 28.22 -6.46
C LEU A 76 -13.45 27.92 -7.49
N SER A 77 -13.08 27.85 -8.77
CA SER A 77 -13.99 27.49 -9.86
C SER A 77 -14.00 25.98 -10.09
N SER A 78 -15.09 25.46 -10.68
CA SER A 78 -15.07 24.12 -11.26
C SER A 78 -14.52 24.18 -12.68
N ASP A 79 -13.51 23.38 -13.00
CA ASP A 79 -13.07 23.14 -14.37
C ASP A 79 -13.18 21.65 -14.71
N SER A 80 -14.10 21.32 -15.63
CA SER A 80 -14.30 19.96 -16.11
C SER A 80 -13.61 19.69 -17.45
N GLN A 81 -13.03 20.69 -18.09
CA GLN A 81 -12.46 20.57 -19.44
C GLN A 81 -10.96 20.24 -19.43
N SER A 82 -10.23 20.61 -18.39
CA SER A 82 -8.82 20.21 -18.20
C SER A 82 -8.67 18.69 -18.09
N ASP A 83 -7.58 18.15 -18.65
CA ASP A 83 -7.18 16.74 -18.46
C ASP A 83 -6.72 16.47 -17.02
N ASN A 84 -6.15 17.48 -16.36
CA ASN A 84 -5.66 17.38 -14.98
C ASN A 84 -6.60 18.10 -14.02
N ALA A 85 -6.87 17.47 -12.87
CA ALA A 85 -7.58 18.13 -11.78
C ALA A 85 -6.68 19.21 -11.14
N PRO A 86 -7.17 20.44 -10.91
CA PRO A 86 -6.43 21.45 -10.17
C PRO A 86 -6.16 20.97 -8.74
N VAL A 87 -4.97 21.25 -8.23
CA VAL A 87 -4.53 20.78 -6.91
C VAL A 87 -4.75 21.87 -5.87
N ILE A 88 -5.38 21.50 -4.75
CA ILE A 88 -5.47 22.36 -3.57
C ILE A 88 -5.07 21.59 -2.32
N GLY A 89 -4.21 22.23 -1.52
CA GLY A 89 -3.73 21.68 -0.26
C GLY A 89 -4.71 21.88 0.87
N ILE A 90 -4.75 20.95 1.81
CA ILE A 90 -5.34 21.11 3.13
C ILE A 90 -4.25 20.83 4.17
N LEU A 91 -3.96 21.83 5.00
CA LEU A 91 -3.10 21.70 6.18
C LEU A 91 -3.89 22.12 7.40
N ALA A 92 -4.41 21.15 8.15
CA ALA A 92 -5.22 21.38 9.34
C ALA A 92 -5.22 20.17 10.27
N HIS A 93 -5.66 20.38 11.51
CA HIS A 93 -6.03 19.26 12.38
C HIS A 93 -7.28 18.56 11.85
N SER A 94 -7.36 17.24 12.05
CA SER A 94 -8.51 16.44 11.60
C SER A 94 -9.79 16.87 12.30
N GLY A 95 -10.87 17.00 11.54
CA GLY A 95 -12.20 17.32 12.06
C GLY A 95 -13.28 17.19 11.00
N LEU A 96 -14.55 17.31 11.39
CA LEU A 96 -15.68 17.23 10.47
C LEU A 96 -15.57 18.27 9.35
N ASN A 97 -15.11 19.47 9.67
CA ASN A 97 -14.89 20.52 8.69
C ASN A 97 -13.89 20.10 7.59
N VAL A 98 -12.81 19.40 7.93
CA VAL A 98 -11.87 18.83 6.93
C VAL A 98 -12.59 17.82 6.05
N VAL A 99 -13.41 16.94 6.62
CA VAL A 99 -14.19 15.93 5.86
C VAL A 99 -15.14 16.61 4.87
N ILE A 100 -15.92 17.59 5.31
CA ILE A 100 -16.85 18.34 4.45
C ILE A 100 -16.10 19.11 3.36
N THR A 101 -14.96 19.74 3.68
CA THR A 101 -14.12 20.42 2.68
C THR A 101 -13.56 19.46 1.63
N ILE A 102 -13.09 18.26 2.03
CA ILE A 102 -12.62 17.23 1.09
C ILE A 102 -13.74 16.86 0.11
N MET A 103 -14.95 16.61 0.63
CA MET A 103 -16.11 16.26 -0.21
C MET A 103 -16.50 17.39 -1.16
N ALA A 104 -16.47 18.64 -0.70
CA ALA A 104 -16.80 19.82 -1.51
C ALA A 104 -15.79 20.07 -2.64
N LEU A 105 -14.51 19.91 -2.35
CA LEU A 105 -13.45 19.99 -3.35
C LEU A 105 -13.55 18.87 -4.39
N SER A 106 -13.85 17.64 -3.95
CA SER A 106 -14.13 16.53 -4.87
C SER A 106 -15.35 16.82 -5.76
N ARG A 107 -16.39 17.47 -5.23
CA ARG A 107 -17.58 17.89 -5.99
C ARG A 107 -17.24 18.95 -7.05
N LEU A 108 -16.34 19.88 -6.71
CA LEU A 108 -15.80 20.88 -7.64
C LEU A 108 -14.85 20.30 -8.70
N GLY A 109 -14.28 19.10 -8.47
CA GLY A 109 -13.35 18.44 -9.38
C GLY A 109 -11.87 18.70 -9.10
N TYR A 110 -11.53 19.08 -7.87
CA TYR A 110 -10.14 19.30 -7.44
C TYR A 110 -9.47 18.00 -6.99
N ALA A 111 -8.16 17.91 -7.20
CA ALA A 111 -7.29 16.97 -6.52
C ALA A 111 -6.99 17.50 -5.11
N VAL A 112 -7.48 16.79 -4.09
CA VAL A 112 -7.35 17.23 -2.70
C VAL A 112 -6.02 16.76 -2.12
N PHE A 113 -5.09 17.68 -1.88
CA PHE A 113 -3.78 17.36 -1.33
C PHE A 113 -3.79 17.47 0.20
N LEU A 114 -3.68 16.33 0.89
CA LEU A 114 -3.76 16.24 2.35
C LEU A 114 -2.36 16.25 2.96
N LEU A 115 -2.03 17.29 3.72
CA LEU A 115 -0.74 17.44 4.39
C LEU A 115 -0.84 17.17 5.90
N SER A 116 0.14 16.45 6.43
CA SER A 116 0.25 16.22 7.87
C SER A 116 0.55 17.52 8.62
N ALA A 117 -0.21 17.76 9.69
CA ALA A 117 0.00 18.86 10.64
C ALA A 117 1.38 18.84 11.35
N ARG A 118 2.18 17.78 11.16
CA ARG A 118 3.54 17.65 11.75
C ARG A 118 4.65 18.11 10.81
N LEU A 119 4.33 18.37 9.54
CA LEU A 119 5.31 18.79 8.56
C LEU A 119 5.88 20.17 8.90
N GLN A 120 7.17 20.33 8.62
CA GLN A 120 7.88 21.61 8.73
C GLN A 120 7.98 22.26 7.35
N SER A 121 8.27 23.56 7.31
CA SER A 121 8.27 24.37 6.09
C SER A 121 9.07 23.78 4.92
N PRO A 122 10.26 23.13 5.08
CA PRO A 122 10.97 22.54 3.94
C PRO A 122 10.23 21.36 3.32
N GLY A 123 9.58 20.53 4.15
CA GLY A 123 8.80 19.39 3.70
C GLY A 123 7.54 19.84 2.97
N ILE A 124 6.85 20.85 3.50
CA ILE A 124 5.66 21.44 2.87
C ILE A 124 6.02 22.05 1.51
N ALA A 125 7.07 22.89 1.46
CA ALA A 125 7.48 23.54 0.22
C ALA A 125 7.82 22.52 -0.88
N ARG A 126 8.57 21.47 -0.54
CA ARG A 126 8.93 20.40 -1.48
C ARG A 126 7.70 19.62 -1.96
N LEU A 127 6.78 19.30 -1.05
CA LEU A 127 5.55 18.61 -1.39
C LEU A 127 4.68 19.43 -2.32
N CYS A 128 4.52 20.72 -2.05
CA CYS A 128 3.73 21.59 -2.92
C CYS A 128 4.38 21.82 -4.29
N GLU A 129 5.72 21.82 -4.38
CA GLU A 129 6.44 21.84 -5.66
C GLU A 129 6.16 20.56 -6.46
N LEU A 130 6.35 19.38 -5.85
CA LEU A 130 6.15 18.09 -6.52
C LEU A 130 4.70 17.86 -6.95
N ALA A 131 3.74 18.35 -6.17
CA ALA A 131 2.32 18.19 -6.42
C ALA A 131 1.69 19.36 -7.21
N ASP A 132 2.48 20.34 -7.67
CA ASP A 132 1.98 21.56 -8.34
C ASP A 132 0.85 22.28 -7.57
N CYS A 133 1.02 22.37 -6.24
CA CYS A 133 0.02 22.94 -5.35
C CYS A 133 0.24 24.45 -5.18
N GLY A 134 -0.65 25.25 -5.76
CA GLY A 134 -0.61 26.72 -5.73
C GLY A 134 -1.40 27.38 -4.60
N ALA A 135 -2.34 26.66 -3.98
CA ALA A 135 -3.18 27.18 -2.90
C ALA A 135 -3.33 26.18 -1.74
N MET A 136 -3.52 26.68 -0.52
CA MET A 136 -3.65 25.90 0.71
C MET A 136 -4.83 26.40 1.54
N LEU A 137 -5.78 25.51 1.84
CA LEU A 137 -6.83 25.73 2.84
C LEU A 137 -6.30 25.35 4.22
N THR A 138 -6.39 26.27 5.18
CA THR A 138 -5.79 26.07 6.50
C THR A 138 -6.48 26.85 7.61
N THR A 139 -6.06 26.60 8.86
CA THR A 139 -6.44 27.36 10.05
C THR A 139 -5.30 28.27 10.50
N SER A 140 -5.62 29.31 11.28
CA SER A 140 -4.64 30.30 11.76
C SER A 140 -3.43 29.70 12.49
N SER A 141 -3.60 28.55 13.13
CA SER A 141 -2.53 27.80 13.81
C SER A 141 -1.35 27.40 12.91
N PHE A 142 -1.56 27.28 11.59
CA PHE A 142 -0.52 26.91 10.64
C PHE A 142 -0.02 28.10 9.80
N HIS A 143 -0.55 29.30 10.00
CA HIS A 143 -0.06 30.49 9.29
C HIS A 143 1.44 30.73 9.50
N PRO A 144 2.04 30.54 10.70
CA PRO A 144 3.48 30.75 10.88
C PRO A 144 4.34 29.84 9.98
N VAL A 145 4.07 28.53 9.94
CA VAL A 145 4.85 27.59 9.11
C VAL A 145 4.62 27.82 7.62
N LEU A 146 3.42 28.29 7.24
CA LEU A 146 3.11 28.61 5.84
C LEU A 146 3.72 29.94 5.39
N ALA A 147 3.92 30.91 6.30
CA ALA A 147 4.66 32.13 6.00
C ALA A 147 6.11 31.82 5.58
N GLU A 148 6.78 30.89 6.28
CA GLU A 148 8.11 30.41 5.89
C GLU A 148 8.12 29.71 4.51
N VAL A 149 7.01 29.07 4.12
CA VAL A 149 6.86 28.49 2.78
C VAL A 149 6.69 29.60 1.74
N GLN A 150 5.92 30.64 2.06
CA GLN A 150 5.67 31.80 1.19
C GLN A 150 6.93 32.62 0.90
N GLU A 151 7.92 32.61 1.80
CA GLU A 151 9.24 33.20 1.54
C GLU A 151 9.99 32.51 0.38
N LYS A 152 9.68 31.24 0.09
CA LYS A 152 10.39 30.42 -0.90
C LYS A 152 9.60 30.21 -2.18
N ARG A 153 8.28 30.32 -2.15
CA ARG A 153 7.40 30.13 -3.32
C ARG A 153 6.08 30.85 -3.15
N LYS A 154 5.45 31.21 -4.27
CA LYS A 154 4.06 31.69 -4.25
C LYS A 154 3.15 30.55 -3.77
N LEU A 155 2.34 30.85 -2.75
CA LEU A 155 1.33 29.95 -2.22
C LEU A 155 0.18 30.81 -1.69
N ASP A 156 -1.02 30.63 -2.25
CA ASP A 156 -2.21 31.35 -1.82
C ASP A 156 -2.79 30.66 -0.57
N ILE A 157 -3.01 31.42 0.50
CA ILE A 157 -3.54 30.90 1.76
C ILE A 157 -5.01 31.27 1.86
N LEU A 158 -5.85 30.24 1.98
CA LEU A 158 -7.29 30.36 2.04
C LEU A 158 -7.82 29.84 3.38
N PRO A 159 -8.88 30.44 3.94
CA PRO A 159 -9.46 29.95 5.18
C PRO A 159 -10.12 28.58 4.96
N LEU A 160 -9.77 27.62 5.80
CA LEU A 160 -10.50 26.36 5.88
C LEU A 160 -11.93 26.62 6.39
N LEU A 161 -12.91 25.90 5.86
CA LEU A 161 -14.28 25.99 6.33
C LEU A 161 -14.38 25.59 7.80
N SER A 162 -15.31 26.22 8.52
CA SER A 162 -15.70 25.92 9.89
C SER A 162 -17.06 25.23 9.93
N HIS A 163 -17.42 24.63 11.06
CA HIS A 163 -18.75 24.03 11.25
C HIS A 163 -19.88 25.02 10.97
N SER A 164 -19.76 26.25 11.47
CA SER A 164 -20.74 27.33 11.26
C SER A 164 -20.85 27.78 9.81
N ASP A 165 -19.92 27.42 8.91
CA ASP A 165 -20.01 27.82 7.51
C ASP A 165 -21.07 27.08 6.73
N TYR A 166 -21.34 25.81 7.09
CA TYR A 166 -22.27 24.92 6.39
C TYR A 166 -23.42 24.40 7.26
N TYR A 167 -23.24 24.33 8.59
CA TYR A 167 -24.25 23.76 9.46
C TYR A 167 -25.49 24.65 9.56
N GLY A 168 -26.68 24.03 9.46
CA GLY A 168 -27.97 24.74 9.53
C GLY A 168 -28.23 25.70 8.37
N LYS A 169 -27.48 25.59 7.27
CA LYS A 169 -27.63 26.41 6.07
C LYS A 169 -28.04 25.57 4.89
N ASP A 170 -28.65 26.23 3.90
CA ASP A 170 -29.02 25.63 2.62
C ASP A 170 -28.36 26.41 1.47
N ALA A 171 -28.05 25.68 0.42
CA ALA A 171 -27.56 26.22 -0.84
C ALA A 171 -28.23 25.46 -2.00
N PRO A 172 -28.27 26.04 -3.22
CA PRO A 172 -28.68 25.30 -4.40
C PRO A 172 -27.83 24.04 -4.59
N VAL A 173 -28.46 22.95 -5.03
CA VAL A 173 -27.74 21.71 -5.36
C VAL A 173 -26.72 22.00 -6.45
N PHE A 174 -25.45 21.66 -6.19
CA PHE A 174 -24.39 21.89 -7.16
C PHE A 174 -24.25 20.71 -8.14
N SER A 175 -24.20 21.05 -9.43
CA SER A 175 -23.90 20.13 -10.51
C SER A 175 -22.92 20.75 -11.50
N ARG A 176 -21.98 19.95 -11.98
CA ARG A 176 -21.08 20.29 -13.10
C ARG A 176 -21.17 19.20 -14.17
N ALA A 177 -21.02 19.59 -15.43
CA ALA A 177 -20.97 18.65 -16.55
C ALA A 177 -19.53 18.17 -16.78
N TYR A 178 -19.33 16.87 -16.91
CA TYR A 178 -18.04 16.23 -17.22
C TYR A 178 -18.28 14.88 -17.91
N ASP A 179 -17.26 14.36 -18.59
CA ASP A 179 -17.25 12.99 -19.08
C ASP A 179 -16.87 12.03 -17.93
N PRO A 180 -17.72 11.07 -17.53
CA PRO A 180 -17.46 10.24 -16.35
C PRO A 180 -16.21 9.37 -16.45
N GLU A 181 -15.96 8.77 -17.61
CA GLU A 181 -14.80 7.90 -17.83
C GLU A 181 -13.50 8.68 -17.72
N ARG A 182 -13.40 9.83 -18.40
CA ARG A 182 -12.25 10.74 -18.31
C ARG A 182 -12.05 11.23 -16.89
N GLU A 183 -13.11 11.69 -16.23
CA GLU A 183 -13.05 12.20 -14.86
C GLU A 183 -12.60 11.12 -13.86
N SER A 184 -12.98 9.86 -14.08
CA SER A 184 -12.59 8.74 -13.21
C SER A 184 -11.07 8.52 -13.14
N THR A 185 -10.34 8.93 -14.18
CA THR A 185 -8.88 8.79 -14.27
C THR A 185 -8.13 9.95 -13.63
N LYS A 186 -8.81 11.06 -13.33
CA LYS A 186 -8.17 12.22 -12.68
C LYS A 186 -7.81 11.91 -11.24
N ILE A 187 -6.77 12.62 -10.76
CA ILE A 187 -6.36 12.58 -9.36
C ILE A 187 -7.47 13.15 -8.48
N ALA A 188 -7.99 12.33 -7.57
CA ALA A 188 -9.00 12.71 -6.59
C ALA A 188 -8.35 13.20 -5.29
N ALA A 189 -7.27 12.54 -4.87
CA ALA A 189 -6.56 12.84 -3.65
C ALA A 189 -5.07 12.68 -3.83
N ILE A 190 -4.31 13.52 -3.13
CA ILE A 190 -2.86 13.41 -2.99
C ILE A 190 -2.58 13.29 -1.50
N ILE A 191 -1.77 12.30 -1.13
CA ILE A 191 -1.25 12.11 0.22
C ILE A 191 0.27 12.05 0.14
N HIS A 192 0.98 11.88 1.26
CA HIS A 192 2.43 11.87 1.23
C HIS A 192 3.05 10.76 2.09
N SER A 193 4.24 10.32 1.70
CA SER A 193 5.06 9.43 2.52
C SER A 193 5.60 10.17 3.76
N SER A 194 5.97 9.43 4.81
CA SER A 194 6.49 10.00 6.06
C SER A 194 7.91 10.58 5.94
N GLY A 195 8.64 10.28 4.86
CA GLY A 195 10.02 10.75 4.67
C GLY A 195 11.07 9.99 5.50
N SER A 196 10.88 8.70 5.80
CA SER A 196 11.82 7.92 6.61
C SER A 196 13.24 7.80 6.02
N THR A 197 13.40 8.00 4.71
CA THR A 197 14.69 7.96 3.99
C THR A 197 15.08 9.29 3.34
N GLY A 198 14.40 10.39 3.70
CA GLY A 198 14.64 11.72 3.11
C GLY A 198 13.40 12.61 3.14
N LEU A 199 13.28 13.55 2.21
CA LEU A 199 12.08 14.39 2.14
C LEU A 199 10.84 13.59 1.71
N PRO A 200 9.65 13.93 2.25
CA PRO A 200 8.40 13.27 1.90
C PRO A 200 8.07 13.45 0.41
N LYS A 201 7.38 12.47 -0.17
CA LYS A 201 6.98 12.45 -1.58
C LYS A 201 5.46 12.31 -1.71
N PRO A 202 4.82 12.99 -2.69
CA PRO A 202 3.40 12.83 -2.93
C PRO A 202 3.09 11.44 -3.49
N ILE A 203 1.90 10.95 -3.17
CA ILE A 203 1.28 9.72 -3.65
C ILE A 203 -0.07 10.14 -4.24
N TYR A 204 -0.24 9.89 -5.53
CA TYR A 204 -1.39 10.35 -6.30
C TYR A 204 -2.43 9.22 -6.41
N LEU A 205 -3.67 9.52 -6.06
CA LEU A 205 -4.77 8.57 -6.06
C LEU A 205 -5.87 9.06 -7.01
N THR A 206 -6.21 8.26 -8.02
CA THR A 206 -7.29 8.58 -8.95
C THR A 206 -8.66 8.29 -8.34
N HIS A 207 -9.72 8.86 -8.90
CA HIS A 207 -11.08 8.48 -8.51
C HIS A 207 -11.31 6.97 -8.65
N LYS A 208 -10.93 6.40 -9.80
CA LYS A 208 -11.05 4.97 -10.08
C LYS A 208 -10.27 4.11 -9.08
N SER A 209 -9.03 4.50 -8.71
CA SER A 209 -8.26 3.73 -7.72
C SER A 209 -8.88 3.79 -6.33
N CYS A 210 -9.39 4.95 -5.90
CA CYS A 210 -10.05 5.08 -4.61
C CYS A 210 -11.34 4.25 -4.55
N ILE A 211 -12.20 4.36 -5.57
CA ILE A 211 -13.45 3.59 -5.64
C ILE A 211 -13.16 2.09 -5.66
N GLY A 212 -12.19 1.65 -6.47
CA GLY A 212 -11.77 0.25 -6.51
C GLY A 212 -11.25 -0.25 -5.16
N ALA A 213 -10.44 0.55 -4.44
CA ALA A 213 -9.98 0.18 -3.11
C ALA A 213 -11.14 0.06 -2.11
N PHE A 214 -12.11 0.98 -2.15
CA PHE A 214 -13.27 0.95 -1.25
C PHE A 214 -14.22 -0.21 -1.53
N SER A 215 -14.37 -0.62 -2.79
CA SER A 215 -15.22 -1.75 -3.17
C SER A 215 -14.62 -3.08 -2.73
N VAL A 216 -13.30 -3.25 -2.83
CA VAL A 216 -12.61 -4.49 -2.47
C VAL A 216 -12.47 -4.64 -0.96
N HIS A 217 -11.87 -3.66 -0.26
CA HIS A 217 -11.51 -3.85 1.14
C HIS A 217 -12.67 -3.73 2.12
N MET A 218 -13.73 -3.04 1.72
CA MET A 218 -14.84 -2.72 2.61
C MET A 218 -16.21 -2.94 1.99
N ASN A 219 -16.33 -3.40 0.74
CA ASN A 219 -17.59 -3.47 0.02
C ASN A 219 -18.41 -2.17 0.17
N MET A 220 -17.72 -1.03 0.08
CA MET A 220 -18.28 0.31 0.29
C MET A 220 -18.95 0.53 1.66
N ARG A 221 -18.74 -0.34 2.66
CA ARG A 221 -19.38 -0.31 3.99
C ARG A 221 -19.16 1.00 4.73
N ALA A 222 -17.98 1.62 4.56
CA ALA A 222 -17.68 2.93 5.13
C ALA A 222 -18.68 4.02 4.69
N PHE A 223 -19.31 3.89 3.52
CA PHE A 223 -20.25 4.88 2.99
C PHE A 223 -21.73 4.49 3.16
N ILE A 224 -22.03 3.39 3.86
CA ILE A 224 -23.40 2.95 4.19
C ILE A 224 -23.63 2.72 5.69
N LYS A 225 -22.56 2.69 6.49
CA LYS A 225 -22.62 2.61 7.95
C LYS A 225 -22.23 3.95 8.56
N PRO A 226 -22.79 4.34 9.71
CA PRO A 226 -22.37 5.55 10.40
C PRO A 226 -20.88 5.48 10.78
N ILE A 227 -20.09 6.46 10.35
CA ILE A 227 -18.69 6.63 10.76
C ILE A 227 -18.64 7.62 11.92
N TYR A 228 -17.99 7.23 13.02
CA TYR A 228 -17.76 8.11 14.17
C TYR A 228 -16.29 8.52 14.22
N TYR A 229 -16.02 9.82 14.31
CA TYR A 229 -14.67 10.36 14.45
C TYR A 229 -14.42 10.79 15.90
N GLY A 230 -13.20 10.58 16.40
CA GLY A 230 -12.78 11.13 17.69
C GLY A 230 -12.53 12.64 17.63
N ASN A 231 -12.58 13.30 18.78
CA ASN A 231 -12.16 14.69 18.92
C ASN A 231 -10.63 14.78 18.99
N TYR A 232 -9.99 15.14 17.88
CA TYR A 232 -8.53 15.22 17.79
C TYR A 232 -7.92 16.42 18.52
N SER A 233 -8.73 17.32 19.06
CA SER A 233 -8.29 18.39 19.96
C SER A 233 -8.07 17.89 21.40
N LEU A 234 -8.52 16.67 21.73
CA LEU A 234 -8.38 16.08 23.05
C LEU A 234 -7.29 14.99 23.07
N PRO A 235 -6.55 14.84 24.19
CA PRO A 235 -5.61 13.76 24.35
C PRO A 235 -6.30 12.39 24.25
N LEU A 236 -5.70 11.51 23.46
CA LEU A 236 -6.13 10.11 23.40
C LEU A 236 -5.55 9.35 24.60
N THR A 237 -6.42 8.97 25.53
CA THR A 237 -6.07 8.22 26.74
C THR A 237 -6.86 6.93 26.79
N ARG A 238 -6.43 6.02 27.67
CA ARG A 238 -7.16 4.77 27.91
C ARG A 238 -8.59 5.03 28.35
N GLN A 239 -8.78 5.95 29.30
CA GLN A 239 -10.10 6.32 29.82
C GLN A 239 -10.97 6.91 28.71
N SER A 240 -10.41 7.81 27.88
CA SER A 240 -11.19 8.42 26.81
C SER A 240 -11.62 7.41 25.75
N LEU A 241 -10.75 6.47 25.40
CA LEU A 241 -11.05 5.36 24.49
C LEU A 241 -12.15 4.43 25.03
N VAL A 242 -12.05 4.00 26.29
CA VAL A 242 -13.08 3.15 26.92
C VAL A 242 -14.43 3.88 26.93
N GLN A 243 -14.45 5.15 27.31
CA GLN A 243 -15.67 5.97 27.32
C GLN A 243 -16.27 6.10 25.92
N MET A 244 -15.46 6.35 24.89
CA MET A 244 -15.93 6.42 23.49
C MET A 244 -16.50 5.08 23.01
N ILE A 245 -15.82 3.96 23.28
CA ILE A 245 -16.31 2.62 22.90
C ILE A 245 -17.67 2.35 23.55
N ASN A 246 -17.81 2.66 24.84
CA ASN A 246 -19.06 2.44 25.58
C ASN A 246 -20.19 3.36 25.10
N CYS A 247 -19.87 4.60 24.70
CA CYS A 247 -20.83 5.58 24.21
C CYS A 247 -21.31 5.25 22.79
N VAL A 248 -20.36 5.06 21.86
CA VAL A 248 -20.64 4.86 20.43
C VAL A 248 -21.06 3.43 20.11
N LYS A 249 -20.53 2.45 20.85
CA LYS A 249 -20.68 1.00 20.60
C LYS A 249 -20.37 0.63 19.14
N PRO A 250 -19.15 0.94 18.65
CA PRO A 250 -18.80 0.73 17.25
C PRO A 250 -18.77 -0.76 16.89
N GLU A 251 -19.30 -1.12 15.72
CA GLU A 251 -19.15 -2.48 15.18
C GLU A 251 -17.69 -2.74 14.76
N ILE A 252 -17.05 -1.74 14.16
CA ILE A 252 -15.66 -1.80 13.67
C ILE A 252 -14.89 -0.61 14.25
N PHE A 253 -13.69 -0.84 14.77
CA PHE A 253 -12.82 0.20 15.28
C PHE A 253 -11.47 0.19 14.54
N HIS A 254 -11.13 1.30 13.87
CA HIS A 254 -9.87 1.50 13.16
C HIS A 254 -8.82 2.18 14.05
N VAL A 255 -7.65 1.55 14.20
CA VAL A 255 -6.59 2.03 15.10
C VAL A 255 -5.18 1.79 14.54
N VAL A 256 -4.19 2.40 15.18
CA VAL A 256 -2.77 2.01 15.05
C VAL A 256 -2.35 1.13 16.22
N PRO A 257 -1.34 0.26 16.08
CA PRO A 257 -0.92 -0.67 17.14
C PRO A 257 -0.61 -0.03 18.49
N TYR A 258 -0.12 1.21 18.51
CA TYR A 258 0.06 1.95 19.77
C TYR A 258 -1.25 2.09 20.56
N VAL A 259 -2.37 2.39 19.90
CA VAL A 259 -3.69 2.55 20.54
C VAL A 259 -4.23 1.19 21.01
N VAL A 260 -3.99 0.13 20.23
CA VAL A 260 -4.30 -1.25 20.63
C VAL A 260 -3.59 -1.57 21.95
N LYS A 261 -2.28 -1.31 22.01
CA LYS A 261 -1.45 -1.52 23.21
C LYS A 261 -1.96 -0.69 24.39
N LEU A 262 -2.22 0.60 24.20
CA LEU A 262 -2.65 1.53 25.26
C LEU A 262 -3.90 1.02 26.00
N LEU A 263 -4.91 0.52 25.27
CA LEU A 263 -6.11 -0.03 25.89
C LEU A 263 -5.83 -1.39 26.55
N ALA A 264 -4.99 -2.22 25.91
CA ALA A 264 -4.66 -3.56 26.37
C ALA A 264 -3.76 -3.62 27.62
N GLU A 265 -3.36 -2.47 28.19
CA GLU A 265 -2.61 -2.40 29.45
C GLU A 265 -3.45 -2.82 30.67
N THR A 266 -4.77 -2.92 30.53
CA THR A 266 -5.69 -3.23 31.64
C THR A 266 -6.76 -4.21 31.21
N ASP A 267 -7.28 -5.00 32.16
CA ASP A 267 -8.39 -5.92 31.88
C ASP A 267 -9.66 -5.21 31.44
N GLU A 268 -9.91 -3.99 31.95
CA GLU A 268 -11.02 -3.15 31.50
C GLU A 268 -10.90 -2.81 30.02
N GLY A 269 -9.72 -2.38 29.58
CA GLY A 269 -9.50 -2.05 28.18
C GLY A 269 -9.51 -3.26 27.25
N ILE A 270 -9.06 -4.44 27.72
CA ILE A 270 -9.22 -5.71 26.97
C ILE A 270 -10.70 -6.05 26.82
N ARG A 271 -11.51 -5.92 27.88
CA ARG A 271 -12.97 -6.11 27.79
C ARG A 271 -13.63 -5.10 26.85
N ALA A 272 -13.17 -3.85 26.85
CA ALA A 272 -13.65 -2.84 25.91
C ALA A 272 -13.33 -3.25 24.46
N TRP A 273 -12.13 -3.76 24.17
CA TRP A 273 -11.83 -4.32 22.85
C TRP A 273 -12.69 -5.52 22.48
N ALA A 274 -12.92 -6.43 23.42
CA ALA A 274 -13.76 -7.61 23.19
C ALA A 274 -15.24 -7.26 22.90
N SER A 275 -15.68 -6.05 23.27
CA SER A 275 -17.03 -5.57 22.95
C SER A 275 -17.19 -5.08 21.51
N VAL A 276 -16.09 -4.80 20.80
CA VAL A 276 -16.09 -4.37 19.40
C VAL A 276 -16.05 -5.61 18.50
N LYS A 277 -16.92 -5.70 17.50
CA LYS A 277 -17.00 -6.90 16.63
C LYS A 277 -15.74 -7.11 15.79
N LEU A 278 -15.04 -6.03 15.45
CA LEU A 278 -13.81 -6.06 14.68
C LEU A 278 -12.89 -4.90 15.09
N VAL A 279 -11.72 -5.21 15.63
CA VAL A 279 -10.64 -4.24 15.85
C VAL A 279 -9.65 -4.35 14.70
N LEU A 280 -9.61 -3.33 13.86
CA LEU A 280 -8.75 -3.29 12.69
C LEU A 280 -7.56 -2.37 12.97
N PHE A 281 -6.35 -2.90 12.86
CA PHE A 281 -5.11 -2.13 13.03
C PHE A 281 -4.28 -2.07 11.74
N GLY A 282 -3.48 -1.03 11.56
CA GLY A 282 -2.59 -0.93 10.39
C GLY A 282 -1.40 0.01 10.61
N CYS A 283 -0.63 0.22 9.55
CA CYS A 283 0.55 1.10 9.49
C CYS A 283 1.79 0.67 10.31
N SER A 284 1.68 -0.33 11.19
CA SER A 284 2.82 -1.04 11.79
C SER A 284 2.42 -2.46 12.22
N SER A 285 3.39 -3.30 12.56
CA SER A 285 3.12 -4.61 13.14
C SER A 285 2.51 -4.50 14.54
N CYS A 286 1.67 -5.46 14.89
CA CYS A 286 1.26 -5.72 16.27
C CYS A 286 2.26 -6.73 16.86
N PRO A 287 2.83 -6.50 18.06
CA PRO A 287 3.64 -7.50 18.74
C PRO A 287 2.87 -8.82 18.94
N ASP A 288 3.52 -9.96 18.70
CA ASP A 288 2.89 -11.29 18.75
C ASP A 288 2.28 -11.56 20.13
N ASP A 289 2.99 -11.25 21.21
CA ASP A 289 2.54 -11.43 22.59
C ASP A 289 1.28 -10.61 22.91
N LEU A 290 1.21 -9.38 22.39
CA LEU A 290 0.04 -8.52 22.51
C LEU A 290 -1.14 -9.09 21.72
N GLY A 291 -0.91 -9.51 20.48
CA GLY A 291 -1.91 -10.11 19.59
C GLY A 291 -2.52 -11.37 20.20
N ASP A 292 -1.68 -12.33 20.59
CA ASP A 292 -2.09 -13.60 21.19
C ASP A 292 -2.92 -13.39 22.46
N ARG A 293 -2.49 -12.45 23.31
CA ARG A 293 -3.22 -12.11 24.53
C ARG A 293 -4.60 -11.55 24.23
N LEU A 294 -4.74 -10.67 23.25
CA LEU A 294 -6.02 -10.08 22.88
C LEU A 294 -6.98 -11.12 22.28
N VAL A 295 -6.49 -11.94 21.35
CA VAL A 295 -7.28 -13.01 20.72
C VAL A 295 -7.75 -14.02 21.76
N LYS A 296 -6.87 -14.43 22.69
CA LYS A 296 -7.22 -15.33 23.80
C LYS A 296 -8.34 -14.77 24.69
N ASN A 297 -8.46 -13.44 24.78
CA ASN A 297 -9.51 -12.76 25.54
C ASN A 297 -10.73 -12.36 24.69
N GLY A 298 -10.90 -12.98 23.51
CA GLY A 298 -12.09 -12.81 22.68
C GLY A 298 -12.12 -11.55 21.82
N VAL A 299 -10.98 -10.86 21.66
CA VAL A 299 -10.88 -9.72 20.76
C VAL A 299 -10.69 -10.22 19.32
N TYR A 300 -11.57 -9.83 18.42
CA TYR A 300 -11.40 -10.10 16.99
C TYR A 300 -10.51 -9.03 16.35
N LEU A 301 -9.21 -9.32 16.32
CA LEU A 301 -8.15 -8.41 15.86
C LEU A 301 -7.72 -8.74 14.43
N VAL A 302 -7.74 -7.76 13.54
CA VAL A 302 -7.32 -7.93 12.13
C VAL A 302 -6.25 -6.91 11.77
N GLY A 303 -5.12 -7.40 11.28
CA GLY A 303 -4.06 -6.59 10.68
C GLY A 303 -4.43 -6.20 9.25
N ASN A 304 -4.57 -4.91 8.99
CA ASN A 304 -4.77 -4.37 7.67
C ASN A 304 -3.43 -3.92 7.09
N TYR A 305 -2.97 -4.66 6.08
CA TYR A 305 -1.77 -4.32 5.33
C TYR A 305 -2.15 -3.57 4.05
N GLY A 306 -1.70 -2.34 3.93
CA GLY A 306 -1.93 -1.52 2.75
C GLY A 306 -1.13 -0.23 2.80
N SER A 307 -0.64 0.22 1.66
CA SER A 307 -0.07 1.55 1.50
C SER A 307 -1.19 2.49 1.10
N ALA A 308 -1.64 3.34 2.03
CA ALA A 308 -2.27 4.61 1.69
C ALA A 308 -3.53 4.51 0.78
N GLY A 309 -4.30 3.42 0.90
CA GLY A 309 -5.51 3.20 0.09
C GLY A 309 -5.27 2.64 -1.31
N ALA A 310 -4.03 2.32 -1.68
CA ALA A 310 -3.74 1.59 -2.92
C ALA A 310 -4.08 0.10 -2.76
N PRO A 311 -4.74 -0.54 -3.74
CA PRO A 311 -4.85 -1.99 -3.78
C PRO A 311 -3.44 -2.59 -3.73
N ALA A 312 -3.22 -3.48 -2.78
CA ALA A 312 -1.92 -4.11 -2.56
C ALA A 312 -2.00 -5.59 -2.87
N LYS A 313 -1.05 -6.09 -3.67
CA LYS A 313 -0.88 -7.52 -3.91
C LYS A 313 0.44 -7.97 -3.30
N VAL A 314 0.46 -9.21 -2.80
CA VAL A 314 1.71 -9.80 -2.27
C VAL A 314 2.42 -10.51 -3.42
N LEU A 315 3.55 -9.95 -3.85
CA LEU A 315 4.44 -10.56 -4.83
C LEU A 315 5.62 -11.19 -4.08
N ARG A 316 5.78 -12.51 -4.18
CA ARG A 316 6.91 -13.25 -3.61
C ARG A 316 7.88 -13.60 -4.72
N THR A 317 8.99 -12.88 -4.76
CA THR A 317 10.02 -13.09 -5.79
C THR A 317 10.95 -14.23 -5.41
N GLY A 318 11.20 -15.14 -6.35
CA GLY A 318 12.20 -16.20 -6.22
C GLY A 318 13.62 -15.72 -6.57
N GLN A 319 14.49 -16.65 -6.94
CA GLN A 319 15.85 -16.32 -7.37
C GLN A 319 15.81 -15.58 -8.72
N LEU A 320 16.22 -14.32 -8.70
CA LEU A 320 16.44 -13.55 -9.92
C LEU A 320 17.84 -13.81 -10.46
N VAL A 321 17.97 -13.78 -11.79
CA VAL A 321 19.24 -13.92 -12.51
C VAL A 321 19.42 -12.79 -13.51
N GLY A 322 20.58 -12.77 -14.17
CA GLY A 322 20.90 -11.72 -15.14
C GLY A 322 19.84 -11.57 -16.23
N ASP A 323 19.76 -10.37 -16.80
CA ASP A 323 18.72 -10.05 -17.78
C ASP A 323 18.84 -10.88 -19.06
N SER A 324 17.70 -11.19 -19.68
CA SER A 324 17.63 -12.08 -20.85
C SER A 324 18.33 -11.53 -22.11
N LYS A 325 18.59 -10.22 -22.17
CA LYS A 325 19.05 -9.53 -23.38
C LYS A 325 20.56 -9.39 -23.43
N VAL A 326 21.17 -8.91 -22.36
CA VAL A 326 22.62 -8.65 -22.28
C VAL A 326 23.34 -9.49 -21.23
N GLY A 327 22.61 -10.19 -20.36
CA GLY A 327 23.17 -11.08 -19.36
C GLY A 327 23.83 -10.37 -18.17
N GLU A 328 23.46 -9.11 -17.89
CA GLU A 328 24.02 -8.36 -16.77
C GLU A 328 23.52 -8.95 -15.44
N TRP A 329 24.46 -9.34 -14.59
CA TRP A 329 24.17 -9.94 -13.28
C TRP A 329 25.10 -9.35 -12.22
N ASN A 330 24.53 -9.03 -11.06
CA ASN A 330 25.26 -8.56 -9.89
C ASN A 330 26.28 -9.61 -9.38
N THR A 331 27.57 -9.31 -9.55
CA THR A 331 28.70 -10.21 -9.21
C THR A 331 28.88 -10.47 -7.73
N THR A 332 28.16 -9.75 -6.85
CA THR A 332 28.30 -9.88 -5.40
C THR A 332 27.29 -10.85 -4.75
N GLU A 333 26.39 -11.43 -5.55
CA GLU A 333 25.35 -12.35 -5.08
C GLU A 333 25.84 -13.80 -4.93
N GLY A 334 25.11 -14.60 -4.15
CA GLY A 334 25.48 -15.98 -3.82
C GLY A 334 25.68 -16.90 -5.03
N ILE A 335 24.81 -16.82 -6.04
CA ILE A 335 24.91 -17.65 -7.23
C ILE A 335 26.09 -17.24 -8.13
N PRO A 336 26.25 -15.96 -8.53
CA PRO A 336 27.44 -15.51 -9.26
C PRO A 336 28.76 -15.82 -8.54
N LEU A 337 28.82 -15.66 -7.21
CA LEU A 337 30.00 -16.02 -6.43
C LEU A 337 30.23 -17.54 -6.39
N MET A 338 29.18 -18.36 -6.37
CA MET A 338 29.32 -19.81 -6.53
C MET A 338 29.86 -20.15 -7.92
N ILE A 339 29.34 -19.55 -8.99
CA ILE A 339 29.83 -19.77 -10.36
C ILE A 339 31.31 -19.32 -10.47
N GLN A 340 31.68 -18.23 -9.81
CA GLN A 340 33.05 -17.73 -9.78
C GLN A 340 34.05 -18.70 -9.13
N THR A 341 33.62 -19.68 -8.32
CA THR A 341 34.54 -20.71 -7.82
C THR A 341 35.07 -21.62 -8.93
N ALA A 342 34.42 -21.65 -10.10
CA ALA A 342 35.01 -22.24 -11.30
C ALA A 342 36.36 -21.59 -11.64
N VAL A 343 36.50 -20.28 -11.41
CA VAL A 343 37.74 -19.53 -11.66
C VAL A 343 38.69 -19.63 -10.46
N THR A 344 38.21 -19.32 -9.25
CA THR A 344 39.08 -19.20 -8.07
C THR A 344 39.50 -20.54 -7.49
N LEU A 345 38.66 -21.57 -7.61
CA LEU A 345 38.93 -22.94 -7.11
C LEU A 345 39.13 -23.94 -8.24
N GLY A 346 38.84 -23.59 -9.49
CA GLY A 346 38.79 -24.56 -10.58
C GLY A 346 37.63 -25.55 -10.47
N ALA A 347 36.61 -25.28 -9.64
CA ALA A 347 35.57 -26.27 -9.34
C ALA A 347 34.19 -25.68 -9.01
N LEU A 348 33.13 -26.44 -9.30
CA LEU A 348 31.74 -26.17 -8.91
C LEU A 348 31.14 -27.34 -8.12
N PRO A 349 30.21 -27.09 -7.18
CA PRO A 349 29.61 -28.14 -6.38
C PRO A 349 28.52 -28.89 -7.14
N ASN A 350 28.42 -30.19 -6.86
CA ASN A 350 27.26 -31.00 -7.19
C ASN A 350 26.16 -30.73 -6.16
N LEU A 351 25.12 -30.01 -6.56
CA LEU A 351 23.97 -29.72 -5.74
C LEU A 351 22.80 -30.56 -6.23
N ASP A 352 22.17 -31.27 -5.30
CA ASP A 352 20.91 -31.97 -5.51
C ASP A 352 19.76 -30.99 -5.23
N GLU A 353 19.67 -29.94 -6.05
CA GLU A 353 18.70 -28.86 -5.92
C GLU A 353 18.02 -28.57 -7.27
N GLU A 354 16.69 -28.48 -7.22
CA GLU A 354 15.85 -27.95 -8.30
C GLU A 354 15.76 -26.42 -8.16
N MET A 355 15.90 -25.73 -9.29
CA MET A 355 16.01 -24.27 -9.36
C MET A 355 14.87 -23.68 -10.19
N THR A 356 14.42 -22.48 -9.83
CA THR A 356 13.34 -21.73 -10.51
C THR A 356 13.83 -20.33 -10.91
N TRP A 357 15.02 -20.26 -11.51
CA TRP A 357 15.67 -19.00 -11.83
C TRP A 357 14.88 -18.19 -12.86
N LEU A 358 14.73 -16.88 -12.61
CA LEU A 358 13.96 -15.96 -13.44
C LEU A 358 14.82 -14.77 -13.87
N PRO A 359 14.99 -14.50 -15.18
CA PRO A 359 15.66 -13.28 -15.64
C PRO A 359 14.98 -12.02 -15.09
N VAL A 360 15.77 -11.06 -14.60
CA VAL A 360 15.26 -9.87 -13.90
C VAL A 360 14.33 -9.02 -14.75
N ASP A 361 14.54 -8.96 -16.06
CA ASP A 361 13.71 -8.22 -17.01
C ASP A 361 12.35 -8.90 -17.22
N HIS A 362 12.29 -10.22 -17.24
CA HIS A 362 11.02 -10.95 -17.24
C HIS A 362 10.27 -10.80 -15.92
N ALA A 363 10.97 -10.81 -14.78
CA ALA A 363 10.36 -10.49 -13.49
C ALA A 363 9.74 -9.10 -13.48
N ALA A 364 10.45 -8.09 -13.99
CA ALA A 364 9.94 -6.73 -14.10
C ALA A 364 8.70 -6.65 -15.00
N THR A 365 8.72 -7.30 -16.17
CA THR A 365 7.55 -7.35 -17.07
C THR A 365 6.36 -8.04 -16.40
N ALA A 366 6.57 -9.19 -15.76
CA ALA A 366 5.52 -9.90 -15.05
C ALA A 366 4.90 -9.05 -13.93
N ILE A 367 5.71 -8.31 -13.17
CA ILE A 367 5.20 -7.37 -12.15
C ILE A 367 4.31 -6.30 -12.80
N LEU A 368 4.72 -5.73 -13.93
CA LEU A 368 3.92 -4.75 -14.65
C LEU A 368 2.61 -5.34 -15.20
N GLU A 369 2.64 -6.56 -15.73
CA GLU A 369 1.44 -7.28 -16.17
C GLU A 369 0.46 -7.50 -15.02
N LEU A 370 0.93 -7.95 -13.86
CA LEU A 370 0.11 -8.19 -12.67
C LEU A 370 -0.49 -6.90 -12.09
N VAL A 371 0.25 -5.80 -12.17
CA VAL A 371 -0.25 -4.47 -11.81
C VAL A 371 -1.32 -4.01 -12.82
N ASN A 372 -1.11 -4.22 -14.12
CA ASN A 372 -2.03 -3.80 -15.17
C ASN A 372 -3.32 -4.63 -15.25
N ALA A 373 -3.26 -5.93 -14.95
CA ALA A 373 -4.43 -6.82 -14.83
C ALA A 373 -5.46 -6.30 -13.82
N TYR A 374 -5.04 -5.43 -12.89
CA TYR A 374 -5.91 -4.78 -11.92
C TYR A 374 -6.58 -3.49 -12.43
N THR A 375 -6.10 -2.93 -13.55
CA THR A 375 -6.62 -1.67 -14.11
C THR A 375 -7.82 -1.88 -15.04
N THR A 376 -8.13 -3.14 -15.37
CA THR A 376 -9.28 -3.54 -16.18
C THR A 376 -10.62 -3.21 -15.48
N PRO A 377 -11.65 -2.72 -16.20
CA PRO A 377 -12.88 -2.19 -15.60
C PRO A 377 -13.76 -3.20 -14.84
N GLN A 378 -13.46 -4.51 -14.94
CA GLN A 378 -14.13 -5.54 -14.17
C GLN A 378 -13.08 -6.34 -13.38
N PRO A 379 -12.93 -6.08 -12.07
CA PRO A 379 -12.13 -6.93 -11.21
C PRO A 379 -12.68 -8.35 -11.26
N SER A 380 -11.83 -9.33 -11.48
CA SER A 380 -12.24 -10.73 -11.35
C SER A 380 -12.51 -11.05 -9.87
N GLU A 381 -13.30 -12.08 -9.55
CA GLU A 381 -13.46 -12.55 -8.16
C GLU A 381 -12.09 -12.79 -7.48
N ARG A 382 -11.10 -13.21 -8.27
CA ARG A 382 -9.71 -13.39 -7.83
C ARG A 382 -9.01 -12.08 -7.46
N ASP A 383 -9.26 -10.97 -8.14
CA ASP A 383 -8.66 -9.67 -7.77
C ASP A 383 -9.10 -9.18 -6.39
N THR A 384 -10.20 -9.74 -5.87
CA THR A 384 -10.72 -9.45 -4.54
C THR A 384 -10.36 -10.50 -3.48
N ASP A 385 -9.62 -11.55 -3.85
CA ASP A 385 -9.14 -12.60 -2.94
C ASP A 385 -8.06 -12.02 -1.99
N PRO A 386 -8.34 -11.87 -0.68
CA PRO A 386 -7.38 -11.32 0.27
C PRO A 386 -6.17 -12.25 0.51
N ASP A 387 -6.27 -13.53 0.14
CA ASP A 387 -5.21 -14.53 0.26
C ASP A 387 -4.41 -14.69 -1.05
N LEU A 388 -4.61 -13.79 -2.01
CA LEU A 388 -3.91 -13.80 -3.29
C LEU A 388 -2.43 -13.45 -3.14
N VAL A 389 -1.59 -14.47 -3.26
CA VAL A 389 -0.14 -14.35 -3.35
C VAL A 389 0.31 -14.77 -4.75
N TYR A 390 1.08 -13.91 -5.42
CA TYR A 390 1.76 -14.25 -6.67
C TYR A 390 3.20 -14.63 -6.39
N HIS A 391 3.62 -15.80 -6.85
CA HIS A 391 5.02 -16.19 -6.87
C HIS A 391 5.65 -15.74 -8.19
N ILE A 392 6.64 -14.84 -8.11
CA ILE A 392 7.39 -14.29 -9.24
C ILE A 392 8.69 -15.09 -9.37
N LEU A 393 8.58 -16.25 -10.00
CA LEU A 393 9.68 -17.19 -10.28
C LEU A 393 9.34 -17.97 -11.55
N ASN A 394 10.35 -18.60 -12.15
CA ASN A 394 10.12 -19.37 -13.38
C ASN A 394 9.34 -20.67 -13.05
N PRO A 395 8.16 -20.91 -13.67
CA PRO A 395 7.40 -22.14 -13.44
C PRO A 395 8.16 -23.38 -13.93
N THR A 396 9.02 -23.20 -14.95
CA THR A 396 9.89 -24.26 -15.45
C THR A 396 11.11 -24.42 -14.55
N ARG A 397 11.28 -25.63 -14.02
CA ARG A 397 12.38 -25.99 -13.12
C ARG A 397 13.51 -26.67 -13.87
N PHE A 398 14.71 -26.60 -13.31
CA PHE A 398 15.84 -27.38 -13.77
C PHE A 398 16.70 -27.82 -12.58
N HIS A 399 17.43 -28.92 -12.77
CA HIS A 399 18.34 -29.44 -11.77
C HIS A 399 19.73 -28.83 -11.92
N TRP A 400 20.31 -28.30 -10.83
CA TRP A 400 21.63 -27.66 -10.85
C TRP A 400 22.73 -28.54 -11.49
N THR A 401 22.95 -29.75 -10.94
CA THR A 401 24.01 -30.63 -11.43
C THR A 401 23.75 -31.21 -12.82
N ARG A 402 22.51 -31.59 -13.14
CA ARG A 402 22.19 -32.35 -14.35
C ARG A 402 22.00 -31.46 -15.57
N ASP A 403 21.54 -30.23 -15.37
CA ASP A 403 21.15 -29.33 -16.47
C ASP A 403 22.05 -28.08 -16.52
N MET A 404 22.26 -27.38 -15.40
CA MET A 404 23.01 -26.12 -15.37
C MET A 404 24.53 -26.30 -15.54
N LEU A 405 25.14 -27.28 -14.85
CA LEU A 405 26.59 -27.50 -14.99
C LEU A 405 27.00 -27.82 -16.45
N PRO A 406 26.32 -28.71 -17.19
CA PRO A 406 26.59 -28.90 -18.61
C PRO A 406 26.45 -27.62 -19.45
N SER A 407 25.45 -26.78 -19.18
CA SER A 407 25.26 -25.51 -19.89
C SER A 407 26.37 -24.50 -19.60
N LEU A 408 26.82 -24.38 -18.34
CA LEU A 408 27.97 -23.56 -17.97
C LEU A 408 29.26 -24.02 -18.67
N ALA A 409 29.47 -25.33 -18.77
CA ALA A 409 30.62 -25.89 -19.47
C ALA A 409 30.57 -25.61 -20.98
N LYS A 410 29.39 -25.78 -21.61
CA LYS A 410 29.16 -25.46 -23.04
C LYS A 410 29.30 -23.96 -23.33
N ALA A 411 28.95 -23.11 -22.38
CA ALA A 411 29.17 -21.66 -22.42
C ALA A 411 30.66 -21.26 -22.22
N GLY A 412 31.57 -22.24 -22.13
CA GLY A 412 33.01 -22.01 -22.10
C GLY A 412 33.58 -21.73 -20.70
N LEU A 413 32.86 -22.05 -19.62
CA LEU A 413 33.42 -22.03 -18.27
C LEU A 413 34.17 -23.34 -18.00
N GLN A 414 35.41 -23.26 -17.50
CA GLN A 414 36.26 -24.41 -17.20
C GLN A 414 36.22 -24.71 -15.71
N PHE A 415 35.81 -25.92 -15.32
CA PHE A 415 35.75 -26.36 -13.92
C PHE A 415 35.66 -27.88 -13.79
N GLU A 416 36.05 -28.38 -12.63
CA GLU A 416 35.74 -29.72 -12.15
C GLU A 416 34.43 -29.71 -11.33
N SER A 417 33.55 -30.67 -11.58
CA SER A 417 32.33 -30.89 -10.78
C SER A 417 32.67 -31.77 -9.58
N LEU A 418 32.46 -31.28 -8.36
CA LEU A 418 32.86 -31.96 -7.12
C LEU A 418 31.64 -32.27 -6.23
N PRO A 419 31.65 -33.37 -5.46
CA PRO A 419 30.71 -33.56 -4.36
C PRO A 419 30.67 -32.33 -3.43
N THR A 420 29.49 -31.89 -2.99
CA THR A 420 29.31 -30.61 -2.25
C THR A 420 30.26 -30.49 -1.05
N ALA A 421 30.44 -31.57 -0.30
CA ALA A 421 31.33 -31.60 0.87
C ALA A 421 32.80 -31.36 0.49
N GLN A 422 33.26 -31.90 -0.64
CA GLN A 422 34.61 -31.69 -1.15
C GLN A 422 34.79 -30.27 -1.68
N TRP A 423 33.78 -29.72 -2.37
CA TRP A 423 33.79 -28.31 -2.78
C TRP A 423 33.86 -27.37 -1.57
N MET A 424 33.07 -27.63 -0.52
CA MET A 424 33.14 -26.87 0.74
C MET A 424 34.51 -26.98 1.41
N ASP A 425 35.11 -28.17 1.47
CA ASP A 425 36.48 -28.33 2.00
C ASP A 425 37.52 -27.56 1.17
N LYS A 426 37.35 -27.49 -0.16
CA LYS A 426 38.21 -26.72 -1.06
C LYS A 426 38.06 -25.21 -0.79
N LEU A 427 36.82 -24.71 -0.67
CA LEU A 427 36.55 -23.31 -0.33
C LEU A 427 37.10 -22.95 1.06
N ARG A 428 36.93 -23.80 2.08
CA ARG A 428 37.51 -23.59 3.43
C ARG A 428 39.03 -23.42 3.42
N LYS A 429 39.73 -24.13 2.52
CA LYS A 429 41.20 -24.13 2.45
C LYS A 429 41.75 -23.13 1.43
N SER A 430 40.87 -22.44 0.70
CA SER A 430 41.25 -21.51 -0.36
C SER A 430 41.78 -20.17 0.17
N GLU A 431 42.29 -19.35 -0.75
CA GLU A 431 42.77 -17.99 -0.51
C GLU A 431 41.73 -17.18 0.29
N ARG A 432 42.19 -16.50 1.34
CA ARG A 432 41.35 -15.76 2.29
C ARG A 432 41.21 -14.28 1.94
N ASP A 433 42.07 -13.77 1.06
CA ASP A 433 41.93 -12.42 0.53
C ASP A 433 40.68 -12.30 -0.38
N PRO A 434 39.64 -11.55 0.03
CA PRO A 434 38.41 -11.40 -0.73
C PRO A 434 38.56 -10.62 -2.04
N LYS A 435 39.73 -10.04 -2.31
CA LYS A 435 40.05 -9.47 -3.64
C LYS A 435 40.49 -10.55 -4.63
N LYS A 436 41.28 -11.52 -4.17
CA LYS A 436 41.78 -12.63 -4.99
C LYS A 436 40.81 -13.80 -5.07
N ASN A 437 39.98 -13.98 -4.03
CA ASN A 437 38.94 -15.00 -3.97
C ASN A 437 37.63 -14.39 -3.47
N PRO A 438 36.92 -13.60 -4.29
CA PRO A 438 35.66 -12.97 -3.89
C PRO A 438 34.62 -13.93 -3.27
N PRO A 439 34.47 -15.19 -3.72
CA PRO A 439 33.54 -16.14 -3.11
C PRO A 439 33.76 -16.40 -1.62
N ILE A 440 34.96 -16.16 -1.08
CA ILE A 440 35.26 -16.34 0.35
C ILE A 440 34.41 -15.44 1.26
N LYS A 441 33.90 -14.32 0.73
CA LYS A 441 33.00 -13.40 1.43
C LYS A 441 31.72 -14.09 1.92
N LEU A 442 31.30 -15.16 1.24
CA LEU A 442 30.10 -15.93 1.57
C LEU A 442 30.40 -17.28 2.20
N LEU A 443 31.62 -17.54 2.69
CA LEU A 443 31.96 -18.82 3.30
C LEU A 443 30.96 -19.22 4.39
N ASP A 444 30.68 -18.34 5.35
CA ASP A 444 29.76 -18.64 6.46
C ASP A 444 28.33 -18.90 5.97
N TRP A 445 27.91 -18.23 4.90
CA TRP A 445 26.62 -18.47 4.26
C TRP A 445 26.57 -19.83 3.57
N PHE A 446 27.62 -20.19 2.82
CA PHE A 446 27.75 -21.51 2.21
C PHE A 446 27.86 -22.62 3.26
N GLU A 447 28.50 -22.37 4.41
CA GLU A 447 28.53 -23.31 5.55
C GLU A 447 27.14 -23.54 6.14
N SER A 448 26.36 -22.47 6.31
CA SER A 448 24.99 -22.57 6.78
C SER A 448 24.11 -23.41 5.85
N LYS A 449 24.31 -23.27 4.52
CA LYS A 449 23.49 -23.94 3.52
C LYS A 449 23.98 -25.34 3.12
N TYR A 450 25.29 -25.54 3.01
CA TYR A 450 25.92 -26.74 2.43
C TYR A 450 27.01 -27.36 3.33
N GLY A 451 27.28 -26.77 4.50
CA GLY A 451 28.29 -27.24 5.44
C GLY A 451 27.88 -28.52 6.16
N ARG A 452 28.78 -29.02 7.02
CA ARG A 452 28.62 -30.32 7.70
C ARG A 452 27.41 -30.37 8.65
N THR A 453 26.97 -29.22 9.14
CA THR A 453 25.83 -29.05 10.04
C THR A 453 24.59 -28.54 9.34
N ALA A 454 24.61 -28.42 8.00
CA ALA A 454 23.44 -28.01 7.24
C ALA A 454 22.31 -29.03 7.47
N SER A 455 21.10 -28.53 7.75
CA SER A 455 19.92 -29.37 7.92
C SER A 455 19.62 -30.09 6.61
N ALA A 456 20.01 -31.35 6.50
CA ALA A 456 19.60 -32.21 5.41
C ALA A 456 18.06 -32.32 5.41
N ASN A 457 17.44 -32.11 4.25
CA ASN A 457 15.99 -32.22 4.03
C ASN A 457 15.10 -31.17 4.70
N LYS A 458 15.16 -29.93 4.19
CA LYS A 458 13.89 -29.24 3.94
C LYS A 458 13.40 -29.78 2.60
N GLY A 459 12.36 -30.61 2.57
CA GLY A 459 11.87 -31.23 1.33
C GLY A 459 11.63 -30.20 0.21
N VAL A 460 11.41 -30.67 -1.02
CA VAL A 460 11.25 -29.80 -2.19
C VAL A 460 10.17 -28.73 -1.92
N LEU A 461 10.58 -27.46 -1.82
CA LEU A 461 9.65 -26.34 -1.76
C LEU A 461 9.06 -26.15 -3.17
N ALA A 462 7.84 -26.65 -3.35
CA ALA A 462 7.07 -26.37 -4.55
C ALA A 462 6.31 -25.05 -4.37
N TYR A 463 6.72 -24.02 -5.10
CA TYR A 463 5.95 -22.79 -5.20
C TYR A 463 4.83 -22.96 -6.24
N MET A 464 3.62 -22.53 -5.87
CA MET A 464 2.44 -22.53 -6.75
C MET A 464 2.47 -21.27 -7.63
N THR A 465 2.68 -21.45 -8.93
CA THR A 465 2.77 -20.37 -9.92
C THR A 465 1.51 -20.21 -10.76
N GLU A 466 0.52 -21.09 -10.61
CA GLU A 466 -0.66 -21.15 -11.47
C GLU A 466 -1.44 -19.83 -11.45
N LYS A 467 -1.54 -19.20 -10.27
CA LYS A 467 -2.15 -17.87 -10.12
C LYS A 467 -1.38 -16.82 -10.93
N THR A 468 -0.04 -16.82 -10.87
CA THR A 468 0.80 -15.89 -11.61
C THR A 468 0.75 -16.12 -13.11
N GLU A 469 0.81 -17.36 -13.57
CA GLU A 469 0.78 -17.71 -15.00
C GLU A 469 -0.56 -17.34 -15.66
N ASN A 470 -1.66 -17.40 -14.90
CA ASN A 470 -2.96 -16.95 -15.38
C ASN A 470 -2.97 -15.45 -15.69
N ASP A 471 -2.26 -14.64 -14.91
CA ASP A 471 -2.36 -13.18 -14.97
C ASP A 471 -1.12 -12.51 -15.59
N SER A 472 -0.06 -13.28 -15.84
CA SER A 472 1.18 -12.85 -16.50
C SER A 472 1.46 -13.72 -17.74
N PRO A 473 1.17 -13.20 -18.95
CA PRO A 473 1.58 -13.84 -20.20
C PRO A 473 3.08 -14.14 -20.27
N THR A 474 3.91 -13.25 -19.71
CA THR A 474 5.37 -13.43 -19.65
C THR A 474 5.74 -14.71 -18.90
N LEU A 475 5.15 -14.95 -17.72
CA LEU A 475 5.48 -16.14 -16.92
C LEU A 475 4.86 -17.43 -17.47
N ARG A 476 3.71 -17.36 -18.14
CA ARG A 476 3.05 -18.54 -18.72
C ARG A 476 3.87 -19.24 -19.81
N GLY A 477 4.66 -18.47 -20.56
CA GLY A 477 5.40 -18.96 -21.74
C GLY A 477 6.89 -19.17 -21.53
N LEU A 478 7.37 -19.10 -20.28
CA LEU A 478 8.80 -19.11 -20.00
C LEU A 478 9.41 -20.51 -20.09
N SER A 479 10.41 -20.64 -20.96
CA SER A 479 11.24 -21.84 -21.05
C SER A 479 12.19 -21.96 -19.85
N ASP A 480 12.85 -23.12 -19.72
CA ASP A 480 13.97 -23.23 -18.81
C ASP A 480 15.08 -22.23 -19.19
N VAL A 481 15.87 -21.84 -18.20
CA VAL A 481 16.98 -20.88 -18.38
C VAL A 481 18.32 -21.58 -18.57
N THR A 482 18.33 -22.89 -18.80
CA THR A 482 19.54 -23.67 -19.06
C THR A 482 19.95 -23.63 -20.53
N ASP A 483 19.18 -22.93 -21.38
CA ASP A 483 19.54 -22.65 -22.76
C ASP A 483 20.97 -22.10 -22.87
N VAL A 484 21.76 -22.71 -23.75
CA VAL A 484 23.20 -22.43 -23.87
C VAL A 484 23.43 -21.01 -24.39
N GLU A 485 22.55 -20.47 -25.23
CA GLU A 485 22.70 -19.08 -25.72
C GLU A 485 22.56 -18.09 -24.57
N PHE A 486 21.52 -18.26 -23.73
CA PHE A 486 21.34 -17.43 -22.55
C PHE A 486 22.48 -17.58 -21.53
N ILE A 487 22.88 -18.82 -21.20
CA ILE A 487 23.99 -19.05 -20.27
C ILE A 487 25.32 -18.50 -20.81
N THR A 488 25.54 -18.54 -22.14
CA THR A 488 26.71 -17.92 -22.77
C THR A 488 26.75 -16.41 -22.50
N LYS A 489 25.63 -15.70 -22.68
CA LYS A 489 25.54 -14.26 -22.37
C LYS A 489 25.90 -13.97 -20.91
N LEU A 490 25.35 -14.75 -19.97
CA LEU A 490 25.65 -14.60 -18.54
C LEU A 490 27.13 -14.84 -18.24
N VAL A 491 27.70 -15.94 -18.74
CA VAL A 491 29.11 -16.31 -18.50
C VAL A 491 30.07 -15.28 -19.09
N GLU A 492 29.84 -14.82 -20.31
CA GLU A 492 30.66 -13.78 -20.94
C GLU A 492 30.62 -12.48 -20.15
N ARG A 493 29.43 -12.08 -19.68
CA ARG A 493 29.27 -10.86 -18.88
C ARG A 493 29.93 -10.97 -17.51
N LEU A 494 29.78 -12.09 -16.84
CA LEU A 494 30.45 -12.39 -15.57
C LEU A 494 31.98 -12.37 -15.73
N LYS A 495 32.52 -13.05 -16.76
CA LYS A 495 33.96 -13.04 -17.06
C LYS A 495 34.49 -11.62 -17.29
N ALA A 496 33.76 -10.80 -18.05
CA ALA A 496 34.14 -9.41 -18.30
C ALA A 496 34.19 -8.58 -17.01
N ARG A 497 33.24 -8.78 -16.09
CA ARG A 497 33.22 -8.11 -14.77
C ARG A 497 34.37 -8.58 -13.88
N TRP A 498 34.60 -9.89 -13.78
CA TRP A 498 35.70 -10.44 -12.99
C TRP A 498 37.07 -9.93 -13.46
N ALA A 499 37.28 -9.88 -14.79
CA ALA A 499 38.51 -9.33 -15.36
C ALA A 499 38.71 -7.84 -15.03
N ALA A 500 37.64 -7.04 -15.02
CA ALA A 500 37.70 -5.62 -14.65
C ALA A 500 37.96 -5.41 -13.15
N GLU A 501 37.53 -6.35 -12.30
CA GLU A 501 37.71 -6.31 -10.84
C GLU A 501 39.08 -6.87 -10.39
N GLY A 502 39.88 -7.42 -11.33
CA GLY A 502 41.22 -7.96 -11.07
C GLY A 502 41.24 -9.36 -10.45
N ALA A 503 40.19 -10.16 -10.70
CA ALA A 503 40.04 -11.53 -10.22
C ALA A 503 40.64 -12.58 -11.16
#